data_AF-A0A7D9J721-F1
#
_entry.id   AF-A0A7D9J721-F1
#
_cell.length_a   1.000
_cell.length_b   1.000
_cell.length_c   1.000
_cell.angle_alpha   90.00
_cell.angle_beta   90.00
_cell.angle_gamma   90.00
#
_symmetry.space_group_name_H-M   'P 1'
#
loop_
_entity.id
_entity.type
_entity.pdbx_description
1 polymer ?
#
loop_
_entity_poly.entity_id
_entity_poly.type
_entity_poly.pdbx_seq_one_letter_code
_entity_poly.pdbx_strand_id
1 'polypeptide(L)'
;MAAGRSTKLDRVFLRRFKKCLGIMFPTWLATSTLLFVLLLGLSFLQQALYYNSGLIPSRYVEVMVDKDRSGFQQVLVTSVIVIISTSLVKSLVSFVSGVLYVNWRGSLTRFIQKFYFAQDNYYELNVLQRDIDN
;
A
#
# COMPACT_ATOMS: atom_id res chain seq x y z
N MET A 1 0.17 -20.96 -33.88
CA MET A 1 0.54 -19.52 -33.87
C MET A 1 -0.59 -18.75 -33.20
N ALA A 2 -0.66 -18.76 -31.86
CA ALA A 2 -1.62 -17.89 -31.18
C ALA A 2 -1.05 -16.48 -31.11
N ALA A 3 -1.77 -15.57 -31.74
CA ALA A 3 -1.50 -14.15 -31.65
C ALA A 3 -1.57 -13.73 -30.17
N GLY A 4 -0.47 -13.19 -29.65
CA GLY A 4 -0.41 -12.58 -28.33
C GLY A 4 -1.54 -11.56 -28.20
N ARG A 5 -2.59 -11.92 -27.45
CA ARG A 5 -3.68 -11.02 -27.10
C ARG A 5 -3.07 -9.89 -26.29
N SER A 6 -2.88 -8.74 -26.94
CA SER A 6 -2.55 -7.47 -26.30
C SER A 6 -3.46 -7.30 -25.08
N THR A 7 -2.86 -7.29 -23.89
CA THR A 7 -3.54 -7.11 -22.60
C THR A 7 -4.04 -5.67 -22.51
N LYS A 8 -5.14 -5.37 -23.20
CA LYS A 8 -5.80 -4.08 -23.11
C LYS A 8 -6.47 -3.96 -21.75
N LEU A 9 -6.49 -2.74 -21.20
CA LEU A 9 -7.25 -2.38 -20.00
C LEU A 9 -8.77 -2.40 -20.32
N ASP A 10 -9.30 -3.59 -20.55
CA ASP A 10 -10.69 -3.80 -20.92
C ASP A 10 -11.58 -4.03 -19.68
N ARG A 11 -12.90 -3.89 -19.85
CA ARG A 11 -13.90 -4.21 -18.80
C ARG A 11 -13.76 -5.64 -18.27
N VAL A 12 -13.22 -6.55 -19.09
CA VAL A 12 -12.90 -7.94 -18.71
C VAL A 12 -11.77 -7.99 -17.69
N PHE A 13 -10.72 -7.18 -17.86
CA PHE A 13 -9.63 -7.05 -16.89
C PHE A 13 -10.15 -6.54 -15.55
N LEU A 14 -10.96 -5.48 -15.55
CA LEU A 14 -11.57 -4.94 -14.32
C LEU A 14 -12.47 -5.96 -13.62
N ARG A 15 -13.25 -6.76 -14.36
CA ARG A 15 -14.08 -7.83 -13.79
C ARG A 15 -13.23 -8.91 -13.11
N ARG A 16 -12.13 -9.32 -13.75
CA ARG A 16 -11.18 -10.31 -13.19
C ARG A 16 -10.46 -9.74 -11.96
N PHE A 17 -10.02 -8.49 -12.04
CA PHE A 17 -9.37 -7.79 -10.94
C PHE A 17 -10.27 -7.64 -9.71
N LYS A 18 -11.57 -7.33 -9.91
CA LYS A 18 -12.56 -7.31 -8.82
C LYS A 18 -12.70 -8.67 -8.12
N LYS A 19 -12.62 -9.78 -8.86
CA LYS A 19 -12.63 -11.12 -8.24
C LYS A 19 -11.37 -11.34 -7.39
N CYS A 20 -10.19 -10.95 -7.88
CA CYS A 20 -8.94 -11.02 -7.11
C CYS A 20 -9.01 -10.15 -5.84
N LEU A 21 -9.54 -8.93 -5.93
CA LEU A 21 -9.80 -8.07 -4.78
C LEU A 21 -10.73 -8.72 -3.76
N GLY A 22 -11.79 -9.40 -4.20
CA GLY A 22 -12.70 -10.14 -3.32
C GLY A 22 -12.02 -11.31 -2.59
N ILE A 23 -10.97 -11.90 -3.18
CA ILE A 23 -10.16 -12.95 -2.53
C ILE A 23 -9.15 -12.35 -1.54
N MET A 24 -8.61 -11.16 -1.84
CA MET A 24 -7.69 -10.43 -0.96
C MET A 24 -8.39 -9.82 0.26
N PHE A 25 -9.68 -9.49 0.14
CA PHE A 25 -10.53 -8.95 1.21
C PHE A 25 -11.79 -9.81 1.39
N PRO A 26 -11.67 -10.99 2.04
CA PRO A 26 -12.76 -11.96 2.11
C PRO A 26 -13.97 -11.47 2.92
N THR A 27 -13.75 -10.63 3.94
CA THR A 27 -14.81 -10.13 4.83
C THR A 27 -14.47 -8.74 5.34
N TRP A 28 -15.47 -7.88 5.55
CA TRP A 28 -15.30 -6.52 6.10
C TRP A 28 -14.64 -6.48 7.49
N LEU A 29 -14.77 -7.55 8.30
CA LEU A 29 -14.14 -7.69 9.61
C LEU A 29 -12.86 -8.54 9.61
N ALA A 30 -12.36 -8.93 8.45
CA ALA A 30 -11.13 -9.72 8.39
C ALA A 30 -9.92 -8.88 8.83
N THR A 31 -8.91 -9.52 9.43
CA THR A 31 -7.65 -8.85 9.80
C THR A 31 -7.05 -8.06 8.63
N SER A 32 -7.21 -8.52 7.38
CA SER A 32 -6.74 -7.84 6.18
C SER A 32 -7.47 -6.53 5.86
N THR A 33 -8.79 -6.44 6.10
CA THR A 33 -9.54 -5.17 5.91
C THR A 33 -9.19 -4.19 7.02
N LEU A 34 -9.04 -4.66 8.27
CA LEU A 34 -8.62 -3.82 9.39
C LEU A 34 -7.21 -3.25 9.17
N LEU A 35 -6.26 -4.07 8.71
CA LEU A 35 -4.91 -3.61 8.35
C LEU A 35 -4.94 -2.58 7.22
N PHE A 36 -5.83 -2.73 6.24
CA PHE A 36 -5.97 -1.76 5.15
C PHE A 36 -6.61 -0.45 5.62
N VAL A 37 -7.63 -0.50 6.48
CA VAL A 37 -8.22 0.70 7.10
C VAL A 37 -7.19 1.42 7.98
N LEU A 38 -6.41 0.67 8.76
CA LEU A 38 -5.30 1.20 9.54
C LEU A 38 -4.26 1.88 8.63
N LEU A 39 -3.90 1.24 7.51
CA LEU A 39 -2.97 1.81 6.52
C LEU A 39 -3.50 3.12 5.93
N LEU A 40 -4.79 3.18 5.59
CA LEU A 40 -5.45 4.40 5.10
C LEU A 40 -5.42 5.51 6.15
N GLY A 41 -5.75 5.19 7.40
CA GLY A 41 -5.69 6.14 8.51
C GLY A 41 -4.28 6.68 8.76
N LEU A 42 -3.28 5.80 8.78
CA LEU A 42 -1.87 6.18 8.93
C LEU A 42 -1.37 7.00 7.75
N SER A 43 -1.79 6.68 6.53
CA SER A 43 -1.42 7.42 5.32
C SER A 43 -2.03 8.83 5.31
N PHE A 44 -3.28 8.97 5.78
CA PHE A 44 -3.90 10.28 5.96
C PHE A 44 -3.17 11.10 7.03
N LEU A 45 -2.83 10.50 8.16
CA LEU A 45 -2.04 11.14 9.21
C LEU A 45 -0.65 11.57 8.69
N GLN A 46 0.01 10.72 7.90
CA GLN A 46 1.29 11.04 7.28
C GLN A 46 1.19 12.27 6.37
N GLN A 47 0.14 12.33 5.53
CA GLN A 47 -0.11 13.47 4.65
C GLN A 47 -0.33 14.77 5.46
N ALA A 48 -1.10 14.70 6.55
CA ALA A 48 -1.34 15.83 7.44
C ALA A 48 -0.04 16.29 8.12
N LEU A 49 0.81 15.37 8.58
CA LEU A 49 2.09 15.71 9.18
C LEU A 49 3.05 16.32 8.15
N TYR A 50 3.07 15.84 6.91
CA TYR A 50 3.86 16.46 5.84
C TYR A 50 3.41 17.89 5.54
N TYR A 51 2.10 18.12 5.47
CA TYR A 51 1.56 19.46 5.32
C TYR A 51 2.02 20.39 6.44
N ASN A 52 1.90 19.96 7.70
CA ASN A 52 2.37 20.74 8.86
C ASN A 52 3.89 20.97 8.81
N SER A 53 4.68 19.96 8.43
CA SER A 53 6.12 20.09 8.30
C SER A 53 6.54 21.06 7.20
N GLY A 54 5.74 21.18 6.12
CA GLY A 54 5.97 22.14 5.05
C GLY A 54 5.71 23.60 5.43
N LEU A 55 4.98 23.84 6.53
CA LEU A 55 4.74 25.17 7.09
C LEU A 55 5.83 25.60 8.08
N ILE A 56 6.68 24.68 8.53
CA ILE A 56 7.81 24.96 9.45
C ILE A 56 8.76 26.03 8.89
N PRO A 57 9.21 25.97 7.61
CA PRO A 57 10.09 26.99 7.04
C PRO A 57 9.50 28.40 7.09
N SER A 58 8.18 28.52 6.85
CA SER A 58 7.49 29.81 6.90
C SER A 58 7.55 30.42 8.30
N ARG A 59 7.33 29.62 9.35
CA ARG A 59 7.41 30.09 10.74
C ARG A 59 8.84 30.40 11.18
N TYR A 60 9.82 29.67 10.65
CA TYR A 60 11.23 29.95 10.91
C TYR A 60 11.67 31.32 10.38
N VAL A 61 11.21 31.70 9.19
CA VAL A 61 11.54 32.99 8.58
C VAL A 61 10.95 34.14 9.41
N GLU A 62 9.71 34.01 9.85
CA GLU A 62 9.01 35.04 10.65
C GLU A 62 9.74 35.32 11.98
N VAL A 63 10.12 34.27 12.72
CA VAL A 63 10.83 34.40 14.00
C VAL A 63 12.27 34.91 13.80
N MET A 64 12.92 34.59 12.68
CA MET A 64 14.24 35.15 12.35
C MET A 64 14.17 36.66 12.07
N VAL A 65 13.11 37.13 11.42
CA VAL A 65 12.90 38.55 11.12
C VAL A 65 12.66 39.34 12.41
N ASP A 66 11.84 38.81 13.32
CA ASP A 66 11.52 39.44 14.61
C ASP A 66 12.65 39.40 15.65
N LYS A 67 13.77 38.71 15.37
CA LYS A 67 14.94 38.55 16.28
C LYS A 67 14.59 38.02 17.68
N ASP A 68 13.48 37.30 17.82
CA ASP A 68 13.07 36.73 19.11
C ASP A 68 13.79 35.39 19.37
N ARG A 69 14.69 35.40 20.35
CA ARG A 69 15.45 34.21 20.77
C ARG A 69 14.58 33.17 21.47
N SER A 70 13.51 33.60 22.14
CA SER A 70 12.63 32.70 22.88
C SER A 70 11.68 31.95 21.96
N GLY A 71 11.07 32.66 20.99
CA GLY A 71 10.30 32.05 19.91
C GLY A 71 11.13 31.08 19.06
N PHE A 72 12.41 31.39 18.82
CA PHE A 72 13.29 30.52 18.03
C PHE A 72 13.52 29.15 18.68
N GLN A 73 13.72 29.11 20.01
CA GLN A 73 13.87 27.85 20.74
C GLN A 73 12.59 27.01 20.70
N GLN A 74 11.42 27.64 20.83
CA GLN A 74 10.13 26.95 20.74
C GLN A 74 9.89 26.35 19.35
N VAL A 75 10.20 27.10 18.29
CA VAL A 75 10.09 26.60 16.90
C VAL A 75 11.08 25.47 16.64
N LEU A 76 12.31 25.55 17.15
CA LEU A 76 13.31 24.47 17.08
C LEU A 76 12.80 23.18 17.70
N VAL A 77 12.34 23.23 18.96
CA VAL A 77 11.84 22.04 19.69
C VAL A 77 10.64 21.44 18.97
N THR A 78 9.69 22.28 18.54
CA THR A 78 8.50 21.83 17.80
C THR A 78 8.88 21.15 16.50
N SER A 79 9.85 21.70 15.77
CA SER A 79 10.31 21.15 14.49
C SER A 79 10.96 19.78 14.65
N VAL A 80 11.79 19.61 15.67
CA VAL A 80 12.39 18.30 16.00
C VAL A 80 11.31 17.27 16.32
N ILE A 81 10.31 17.63 17.13
CA ILE A 81 9.19 16.74 17.48
C ILE A 81 8.40 16.33 16.21
N VAL A 82 8.13 17.27 15.31
CA VAL A 82 7.42 17.00 14.05
C VAL A 82 8.25 16.09 13.13
N ILE A 83 9.56 16.28 13.04
CA ILE A 83 10.45 15.43 12.23
C ILE A 83 10.52 14.00 12.77
N ILE A 84 10.61 13.83 14.10
CA ILE A 84 10.59 12.51 14.73
C ILE A 84 9.24 11.83 14.48
N SER A 85 8.13 12.57 14.66
CA SER A 85 6.77 12.05 14.46
C SER A 85 6.51 11.64 13.01
N THR A 86 6.90 12.47 12.04
CA THR A 86 6.77 12.14 10.60
C THR A 86 7.56 10.90 10.22
N SER A 87 8.77 10.74 10.75
CA SER A 87 9.62 9.57 10.51
C SER A 87 9.03 8.30 11.10
N LEU A 88 8.48 8.37 12.32
CA LEU A 88 7.81 7.25 12.97
C LEU A 88 6.57 6.80 12.20
N VAL A 89 5.70 7.74 11.81
CA VAL A 89 4.48 7.44 11.03
C VAL A 89 4.85 6.83 9.67
N LYS A 90 5.85 7.38 8.97
CA LYS A 90 6.34 6.83 7.71
C LYS A 90 6.80 5.37 7.86
N SER A 91 7.54 5.07 8.94
CA SER A 91 7.99 3.71 9.24
C SER A 91 6.81 2.76 9.48
N LEU A 92 5.81 3.20 10.26
CA LEU A 92 4.59 2.42 10.51
C LEU A 92 3.81 2.14 9.23
N VAL A 93 3.64 3.13 8.36
CA VAL A 93 2.99 2.94 7.05
C VAL A 93 3.73 1.90 6.21
N SER A 94 5.06 1.99 6.15
CA SER A 94 5.89 1.02 5.44
C SER A 94 5.76 -0.39 6.02
N PHE A 95 5.74 -0.53 7.35
CA PHE A 95 5.58 -1.81 8.02
C PHE A 95 4.20 -2.44 7.73
N VAL A 96 3.12 -1.68 7.93
CA VAL A 96 1.75 -2.17 7.69
C VAL A 96 1.56 -2.55 6.23
N SER A 97 2.08 -1.75 5.29
CA SER A 97 2.05 -2.07 3.86
C SER A 97 2.79 -3.37 3.55
N GLY A 98 3.94 -3.62 4.18
CA GLY A 98 4.69 -4.85 4.02
C GLY A 98 3.93 -6.09 4.53
N VAL A 99 3.36 -6.00 5.73
CA VAL A 99 2.53 -7.08 6.32
C VAL A 99 1.31 -7.36 5.44
N LEU A 100 0.67 -6.32 4.93
CA LEU A 100 -0.50 -6.44 4.07
C LEU A 100 -0.15 -7.10 2.73
N TYR A 101 0.98 -6.71 2.12
CA TYR A 101 1.50 -7.33 0.90
C TYR A 101 1.75 -8.83 1.08
N VAL A 102 2.42 -9.24 2.16
CA VAL A 102 2.70 -10.66 2.44
C VAL A 102 1.41 -11.45 2.63
N ASN A 103 0.44 -10.90 3.39
CA ASN A 103 -0.86 -11.54 3.58
C ASN A 103 -1.63 -11.71 2.27
N TRP A 104 -1.69 -10.67 1.44
CA TRP A 104 -2.36 -10.74 0.15
C TRP A 104 -1.71 -11.73 -0.80
N ARG A 105 -0.39 -11.71 -0.89
CA ARG A 105 0.36 -12.70 -1.69
C ARG A 105 0.06 -14.11 -1.21
N GLY A 106 0.10 -14.34 0.11
CA GLY A 106 -0.22 -15.66 0.69
C GLY A 106 -1.63 -16.14 0.34
N SER A 107 -2.64 -15.26 0.45
CA SER A 107 -4.02 -15.59 0.10
C SER A 107 -4.17 -15.91 -1.39
N LEU A 108 -3.61 -15.05 -2.25
CA LEU A 108 -3.72 -15.20 -3.70
C LEU A 108 -3.01 -16.46 -4.20
N THR A 109 -1.79 -16.72 -3.73
CA THR A 109 -1.04 -17.93 -4.11
C THR A 109 -1.77 -19.18 -3.65
N ARG A 110 -2.32 -19.23 -2.43
CA ARG A 110 -3.09 -20.39 -1.96
C ARG A 110 -4.36 -20.60 -2.79
N PHE A 111 -5.04 -19.53 -3.19
CA PHE A 111 -6.21 -19.62 -4.05
C PHE A 111 -5.85 -20.18 -5.44
N ILE A 112 -4.81 -19.63 -6.07
CA ILE A 112 -4.32 -20.09 -7.38
C ILE A 112 -3.86 -21.55 -7.28
N GLN A 113 -3.10 -21.89 -6.25
CA GLN A 113 -2.58 -23.24 -6.04
C GLN A 113 -3.71 -24.26 -5.85
N LYS A 114 -4.74 -23.93 -5.07
CA LYS A 114 -5.94 -24.78 -4.95
C LYS A 114 -6.63 -25.01 -6.29
N PHE A 115 -6.71 -23.98 -7.14
CA PHE A 115 -7.31 -24.09 -8.47
C PHE A 115 -6.44 -24.91 -9.44
N TYR A 116 -5.12 -24.74 -9.35
CA TYR A 116 -4.14 -25.44 -10.17
C TYR A 116 -4.12 -26.95 -9.92
N PHE A 117 -4.23 -27.36 -8.66
CA PHE A 117 -4.27 -28.77 -8.27
C PHE A 117 -5.68 -29.38 -8.23
N ALA A 118 -6.72 -28.63 -8.58
CA ALA A 118 -8.08 -29.18 -8.67
C ALA A 118 -8.28 -29.90 -10.01
N GLN A 119 -8.81 -31.14 -9.95
CA GLN A 119 -9.33 -31.91 -11.10
C GLN A 119 -8.42 -31.95 -12.34
N ASP A 120 -7.20 -32.49 -12.22
CA ASP A 120 -6.25 -32.70 -13.32
C ASP A 120 -5.89 -31.44 -14.16
N ASN A 121 -6.31 -30.24 -13.75
CA ASN A 121 -5.99 -28.97 -14.41
C ASN A 121 -4.48 -28.77 -14.59
N TYR A 122 -3.67 -29.27 -13.66
CA TYR A 122 -2.22 -29.33 -13.77
C TYR A 122 -1.77 -29.97 -15.10
N TYR A 123 -2.35 -31.12 -15.42
CA TYR A 123 -2.02 -31.90 -16.60
C TYR A 123 -2.59 -31.24 -17.85
N GLU A 124 -3.79 -30.66 -17.77
CA GLU A 124 -4.40 -29.95 -18.88
C GLU A 124 -3.62 -28.69 -19.28
N LEU A 125 -3.19 -27.88 -18.31
CA LEU A 125 -2.40 -26.68 -18.53
C LEU A 125 -0.99 -26.97 -19.03
N ASN A 126 -0.28 -27.94 -18.44
CA ASN A 126 1.12 -28.19 -18.78
C ASN A 126 1.31 -29.13 -19.98
N VAL A 127 0.39 -30.07 -20.22
CA VAL A 127 0.57 -31.15 -21.21
C VAL A 127 -0.38 -31.02 -22.41
N LEU A 128 -1.62 -30.60 -22.19
CA LEU A 128 -2.63 -30.50 -23.26
C LEU A 128 -2.64 -29.11 -23.93
N GLN A 129 -2.36 -28.03 -23.21
CA GLN A 129 -2.23 -26.68 -23.76
C GLN A 129 -0.81 -26.36 -24.22
N ARG A 130 -0.50 -26.63 -25.50
CA ARG A 130 0.78 -26.25 -26.15
C ARG A 130 0.96 -24.75 -26.46
N ASP A 131 0.02 -23.92 -26.02
CA ASP A 131 -0.02 -22.48 -26.35
C ASP A 131 0.52 -21.59 -25.22
N ILE A 132 0.82 -22.19 -24.06
CA ILE A 132 1.46 -21.53 -22.92
C ILE A 132 2.80 -22.23 -22.74
N ASP A 133 3.86 -21.65 -23.32
CA ASP A 133 5.23 -22.16 -23.16
C ASP A 133 5.70 -21.88 -21.72
N ASN A 134 6.34 -22.87 -21.11
CA ASN A 134 6.76 -22.88 -19.70
C ASN A 134 7.98 -21.98 -19.45
#